data_AF-A0A3N5DM49-F1
#
_entry.id   AF-A0A3N5DM49-F1
#
_cell.length_a   1.000
_cell.length_b   1.000
_cell.length_c   1.000
_cell.angle_alpha   90.00
_cell.angle_beta   90.00
_cell.angle_gamma   90.00
#
_symmetry.space_group_name_H-M   'P 1'
#
loop_
_entity.id
_entity.type
_entity.pdbx_description
1 polymer ?
#
loop_
_entity_poly.entity_id
_entity_poly.type
_entity_poly.pdbx_seq_one_letter_code
_entity_poly.pdbx_strand_id
1 'polypeptide(L)' 'MIVSGSYALSGGTWVNDGTLTFSGNNVVTNIIGQSGAALNLRQNTTLTGWVDPLDMQIDR' A
#
# COMPACT_ATOMS: atom_id res chain seq x y z
N MET A 1 -9.56 -2.42 -0.49
CA MET A 1 -9.27 -2.84 -1.89
C MET A 1 -8.16 -3.89 -1.87
N ILE A 2 -8.26 -4.95 -2.68
CA ILE A 2 -7.22 -5.98 -2.79
C ILE A 2 -6.61 -5.91 -4.19
N VAL A 3 -5.28 -5.84 -4.26
CA VAL A 3 -4.52 -5.84 -5.52
C VAL A 3 -3.62 -7.08 -5.53
N SER A 4 -3.67 -7.90 -6.59
CA SER A 4 -2.93 -9.18 -6.71
C SER A 4 -2.40 -9.45 -8.12
N GLY A 5 -1.12 -9.77 -8.26
CA GLY A 5 -0.36 -9.84 -9.51
C GLY A 5 0.79 -8.81 -9.60
N SER A 6 1.70 -8.97 -10.56
CA SER A 6 2.77 -7.99 -10.76
C SER A 6 2.25 -6.69 -11.37
N TYR A 7 2.06 -5.64 -10.56
CA TYR A 7 1.65 -4.31 -11.02
C TYR A 7 2.69 -3.25 -10.72
N ALA A 8 3.18 -2.61 -11.78
CA ALA A 8 3.90 -1.35 -11.67
C ALA A 8 2.88 -0.20 -11.52
N LEU A 9 2.37 0.01 -10.30
CA LEU A 9 1.56 1.19 -9.97
C LEU A 9 2.45 2.43 -9.91
N SER A 10 2.68 3.11 -11.03
CA SER A 10 3.48 4.34 -11.06
C SER A 10 2.63 5.55 -10.63
N GLY A 11 3.08 6.25 -9.58
CA GLY A 11 2.41 7.45 -9.05
C GLY A 11 2.21 7.39 -7.53
N GLY A 12 1.57 8.41 -6.97
CA GLY A 12 1.15 8.41 -5.56
C GLY A 12 -0.18 7.68 -5.37
N THR A 13 -0.23 6.74 -4.46
CA THR A 13 -1.45 6.04 -4.02
C THR A 13 -1.99 6.73 -2.78
N TRP A 14 -3.19 7.30 -2.89
CA TRP A 14 -3.90 7.94 -1.78
C TRP A 14 -4.91 6.98 -1.19
N VAL A 15 -4.83 6.73 0.11
CA VAL A 15 -5.78 5.88 0.85
C VAL A 15 -6.50 6.74 1.86
N ASN A 16 -7.73 7.14 1.55
CA ASN A 16 -8.50 8.06 2.40
C ASN A 16 -9.14 7.37 3.62
N ASP A 17 -9.48 6.08 3.52
CA ASP A 17 -10.03 5.27 4.61
C ASP A 17 -9.94 3.77 4.23
N GLY A 18 -10.02 2.89 5.23
CA GLY A 18 -10.06 1.43 5.06
C GLY A 18 -8.73 0.79 4.69
N THR A 19 -8.76 -0.49 4.32
CA THR A 19 -7.53 -1.27 4.09
C THR A 19 -7.18 -1.41 2.61
N LEU A 20 -5.94 -1.02 2.27
CA LEU A 20 -5.26 -1.38 1.04
C LEU A 20 -4.42 -2.63 1.28
N THR A 21 -4.66 -3.71 0.54
CA THR A 21 -3.89 -4.95 0.64
C THR A 21 -3.18 -5.26 -0.67
N PHE A 22 -1.86 -5.41 -0.59
CA PHE A 22 -1.04 -6.00 -1.64
C PHE A 22 -0.67 -7.44 -1.27
N SER A 23 -0.75 -8.37 -2.22
CA SER A 23 -0.44 -9.79 -1.98
C SER A 23 0.21 -10.41 -3.20
N GLY A 24 1.47 -10.85 -3.10
CA GLY A 24 2.19 -11.48 -4.22
C GLY A 24 2.76 -10.52 -5.26
N ASN A 25 2.95 -9.23 -4.91
CA ASN A 25 3.21 -8.18 -5.90
C ASN A 25 4.59 -7.54 -5.74
N ASN A 26 5.15 -7.02 -6.83
CA ASN A 26 6.23 -6.04 -6.77
C ASN A 26 5.67 -4.67 -7.17
N VAL A 27 5.59 -3.73 -6.22
CA VAL A 27 4.86 -2.47 -6.34
C VAL A 27 5.84 -1.31 -6.22
N VAL A 28 5.77 -0.33 -7.12
CA VAL A 28 6.65 0.86 -7.14
C VAL A 28 5.82 2.14 -7.00
N THR A 29 5.41 2.48 -5.78
CA THR A 29 4.49 3.61 -5.52
C THR A 29 4.82 4.29 -4.19
N ASN A 30 4.44 5.56 -4.08
CA ASN A 30 4.42 6.26 -2.79
C ASN A 30 3.02 6.13 -2.22
N ILE A 31 2.88 5.84 -0.93
CA ILE A 31 1.57 5.66 -0.28
C ILE A 31 1.36 6.80 0.71
N ILE A 32 0.22 7.50 0.57
CA ILE A 32 -0.22 8.55 1.47
C ILE A 32 -1.55 8.08 2.08
N GLY A 33 -1.51 7.67 3.35
CA GLY A 33 -2.71 7.27 4.08
C GLY A 33 -3.25 8.41 4.94
N GLN A 34 -4.58 8.49 5.06
CA GLN A 34 -5.31 9.39 5.95
C GLN A 34 -5.85 8.61 7.17
N SER A 35 -6.44 9.31 8.14
CA SER A 35 -6.96 8.68 9.36
C SER A 35 -8.04 7.63 9.03
N GLY A 36 -7.86 6.41 9.57
CA GLY A 36 -8.72 5.26 9.25
C GLY A 36 -8.16 4.35 8.16
N ALA A 37 -7.10 4.78 7.46
CA ALA A 37 -6.42 3.95 6.49
C ALA A 37 -5.54 2.87 7.14
N ALA A 38 -5.44 1.73 6.47
CA ALA A 38 -4.49 0.68 6.77
C ALA A 38 -3.82 0.16 5.50
N LEU A 39 -2.53 -0.14 5.59
CA LEU A 39 -1.77 -0.83 4.55
C LEU A 39 -1.40 -2.23 5.04
N ASN A 40 -1.73 -3.26 4.26
CA ASN A 40 -1.37 -4.64 4.53
C ASN A 40 -0.55 -5.22 3.36
N LEU A 41 0.68 -5.65 3.64
CA LEU A 41 1.58 -6.25 2.66
C LEU A 41 1.70 -7.76 2.92
N ARG A 42 1.22 -8.60 2.00
CA ARG A 42 1.16 -10.07 2.17
C ARG A 42 1.94 -10.82 1.10
N GLN A 43 2.20 -12.10 1.36
CA GLN A 43 2.71 -13.08 0.39
C GLN A 43 3.88 -12.56 -0.45
N ASN A 44 5.05 -12.34 0.15
CA ASN A 44 6.26 -11.88 -0.55
C ASN A 44 6.09 -10.57 -1.35
N THR A 45 5.16 -9.71 -0.95
CA THR A 45 5.04 -8.39 -1.57
C THR A 45 6.30 -7.57 -1.33
N THR A 46 6.81 -6.96 -2.38
CA THR A 46 7.87 -5.95 -2.31
C THR A 46 7.26 -4.59 -2.64
N LEU A 47 7.41 -3.62 -1.74
CA LEU A 47 7.03 -2.22 -1.97
C LEU A 47 8.30 -1.39 -2.09
N THR A 48 8.49 -0.76 -3.25
CA THR A 48 9.57 0.19 -3.51
C THR A 48 8.99 1.59 -3.57
N GLY A 49 9.35 2.45 -2.62
CA GLY A 49 8.81 3.80 -2.48
C GLY A 49 8.85 4.25 -1.02
N TRP A 50 8.09 5.29 -0.69
CA TRP A 50 7.90 5.78 0.68
C TRP A 50 6.43 5.70 1.07
N VAL A 51 6.20 5.46 2.35
CA VAL A 51 4.88 5.48 2.96
C VAL A 51 4.86 6.67 3.90
N ASP A 52 3.95 7.61 3.69
CA ASP A 52 3.66 8.68 4.66
C ASP A 52 2.80 8.08 5.79
N PRO A 53 3.36 7.94 7.01
CA PRO A 53 2.71 7.20 8.08
C PRO A 53 1.86 8.10 8.98
N LEU A 54 1.76 9.41 8.72
CA LEU A 54 1.20 10.37 9.67
C LEU A 54 -0.20 9.98 10.18
N ASP A 55 -0.99 9.27 9.38
CA ASP A 55 -2.33 8.84 9.76
C ASP A 55 -2.67 7.36 9.42
N MET A 56 -1.69 6.51 9.08
CA MET A 56 -1.96 5.14 8.58
C MET A 56 -1.39 4.03 9.47
N GLN A 57 -2.18 2.98 9.70
CA GLN A 57 -1.69 1.73 10.29
C GLN A 57 -0.98 0.88 9.23
N ILE A 58 0.23 0.39 9.54
CA ILE A 58 1.00 -0.47 8.64
C ILE A 58 1.15 -1.84 9.28
N ASP A 59 0.58 -2.85 8.64
CA ASP A 59 0.68 -4.26 9.02
C ASP A 59 1.50 -5.02 7.97
N ARG A 60 2.52 -5.76 8.42
CA ARG A 60 3.51 -6.45 7.57
C ARG A 60 3.47 -7.95 7.77
#